data_AF-A0A9W8TK57-F1
#
_entry.id   AF-A0A9W8TK57-F1
#
_cell.length_a   1.000
_cell.length_b   1.000
_cell.length_c   1.000
_cell.angle_alpha   90.00
_cell.angle_beta   90.00
_cell.angle_gamma   90.00
#
_symmetry.space_group_name_H-M   'P 1'
#
loop_
_entity.id
_entity.type
_entity.pdbx_description
1 polymer ?
#
loop_
_entity_poly.entity_id
_entity_poly.type
_entity_poly.pdbx_seq_one_letter_code
_entity_poly.pdbx_strand_id
1 'polypeptide(L)'
;MTDKATATSRQEGATFAAQWARAFDVHPQVVILTWWNEWMAQRQVDDASGNPQFVDNYDGEYSRDIEPQDPTQPGSHGSRFLTWTQQYVSAYKAYQAIPVGLTGY
;
A
#
# COMPACT_ATOMS: atom_id res chain seq x y z
N MET A 1 -10.13 13.38 1.23
CA MET A 1 -9.81 12.28 0.30
C MET A 1 -9.55 12.85 -1.08
N THR A 2 -8.56 12.34 -1.80
CA THR A 2 -8.21 12.76 -3.16
C THR A 2 -9.26 12.25 -4.16
N ASP A 3 -9.50 12.97 -5.24
CA ASP A 3 -10.37 12.48 -6.32
C ASP A 3 -9.68 11.30 -7.01
N LYS A 4 -10.40 10.18 -7.26
CA LYS A 4 -9.89 9.03 -8.01
C LYS A 4 -9.32 9.44 -9.37
N ALA A 5 -9.90 10.45 -10.03
CA ALA A 5 -9.40 11.01 -11.28
C ALA A 5 -8.00 11.64 -11.18
N THR A 6 -7.56 11.97 -9.97
CA THR A 6 -6.27 12.61 -9.69
C THR A 6 -5.33 11.76 -8.84
N ALA A 7 -5.80 10.60 -8.37
CA ALA A 7 -5.03 9.73 -7.50
C ALA A 7 -4.00 8.91 -8.29
N THR A 8 -2.78 8.81 -7.76
CA THR A 8 -1.76 7.92 -8.30
C THR A 8 -2.09 6.49 -7.91
N SER A 9 -2.39 5.65 -8.89
CA SER A 9 -2.67 4.23 -8.64
C SER A 9 -1.38 3.45 -8.34
N ARG A 10 -1.52 2.22 -7.83
CA ARG A 10 -0.39 1.33 -7.55
C ARG A 10 0.35 0.90 -8.82
N GLN A 11 -0.34 0.85 -9.96
CA GLN A 11 0.19 0.45 -11.27
C GLN A 11 0.90 -0.91 -11.20
N GLU A 12 0.18 -1.95 -10.77
CA GLU A 12 0.76 -3.29 -10.55
C GLU A 12 1.97 -3.27 -9.59
N GLY A 13 1.97 -2.34 -8.64
CA GLY A 13 3.06 -2.12 -7.68
C GLY A 13 4.20 -1.22 -8.17
N ALA A 14 4.20 -0.78 -9.43
CA ALA A 14 5.27 0.06 -9.99
C ALA A 14 5.43 1.39 -9.25
N THR A 15 4.34 2.01 -8.79
CA THR A 15 4.39 3.23 -7.97
C THR A 15 5.15 3.00 -6.67
N PHE A 16 4.92 1.86 -6.02
CA PHE A 16 5.60 1.50 -4.76
C PHE A 16 7.08 1.19 -4.99
N ALA A 17 7.40 0.43 -6.03
CA ALA A 17 8.76 0.12 -6.42
C ALA A 17 9.57 1.39 -6.73
N ALA A 18 8.98 2.39 -7.40
CA ALA A 18 9.64 3.66 -7.70
C ALA A 18 9.98 4.47 -6.43
N GLN A 19 9.10 4.48 -5.41
CA GLN A 19 9.40 5.13 -4.12
C GLN A 19 10.56 4.45 -3.40
N TRP A 20 10.59 3.11 -3.39
CA TRP A 20 11.71 2.36 -2.83
C TRP A 20 13.00 2.56 -3.62
N ALA A 21 12.95 2.60 -4.95
CA ALA A 21 14.11 2.90 -5.78
C ALA A 21 14.74 4.24 -5.39
N ARG A 22 13.92 5.26 -5.13
CA ARG A 22 14.40 6.56 -4.64
C ARG A 22 15.01 6.48 -3.24
N ALA A 23 14.42 5.70 -2.34
CA ALA A 23 14.98 5.48 -1.01
C ALA A 23 16.37 4.82 -1.07
N PHE A 24 16.54 3.78 -1.88
CA PHE A 24 17.83 3.10 -2.07
C PHE A 24 18.89 3.98 -2.75
N ASP A 25 18.50 4.81 -3.72
CA ASP A 25 19.40 5.76 -4.41
C ASP A 25 19.95 6.84 -3.47
N VAL A 26 19.08 7.45 -2.65
CA VAL A 26 19.49 8.50 -1.69
C VAL A 26 20.11 7.91 -0.44
N HIS A 27 19.63 6.75 -0.01
CA HIS A 27 20.01 6.03 1.19
C HIS A 27 19.98 6.87 2.50
N PRO A 28 18.87 7.60 2.80
CA PRO A 28 18.79 8.42 4.00
C PRO A 28 18.86 7.60 5.31
N GLN A 29 19.26 8.27 6.40
CA GLN A 29 19.32 7.65 7.73
C GLN A 29 17.96 7.23 8.27
N VAL A 30 16.89 7.90 7.84
CA VAL A 30 15.52 7.63 8.26
C VAL A 30 14.64 7.53 7.02
N VAL A 31 13.91 6.42 6.90
CA VAL A 31 12.85 6.21 5.91
C VAL A 31 11.55 6.05 6.67
N ILE A 32 10.52 6.81 6.30
CA ILE A 32 9.19 6.72 6.88
C ILE A 32 8.29 5.99 5.87
N LEU A 33 7.61 4.93 6.32
CA LEU A 33 6.63 4.21 5.52
C LEU A 33 5.23 4.72 5.83
N THR A 34 4.60 5.32 4.84
CA THR A 34 3.27 5.97 4.93
C THR A 34 2.33 5.30 3.93
N TRP A 35 1.32 4.51 4.35
CA TRP A 35 0.95 4.18 5.75
C TRP A 35 0.76 2.67 5.95
N TRP A 36 0.79 2.24 7.21
CA TRP A 36 0.42 0.87 7.59
C TRP A 36 -1.05 0.64 7.22
N ASN A 37 -1.94 1.44 7.81
CA ASN A 37 -3.34 1.54 7.46
C ASN A 37 -3.89 2.94 7.78
N GLU A 38 -4.71 3.49 6.89
CA GLU A 38 -5.38 4.77 7.08
C GLU A 38 -6.84 4.55 7.48
N TRP A 39 -7.08 4.04 8.70
CA TRP A 39 -8.42 4.02 9.26
C TRP A 39 -8.86 5.46 9.56
N MET A 40 -9.54 6.09 8.61
CA MET A 40 -10.51 7.10 9.00
C MET A 40 -11.65 6.33 9.69
N ALA A 41 -11.69 6.33 11.02
CA ALA A 41 -12.77 5.75 11.81
C ALA A 41 -14.10 6.53 11.66
N GLN A 42 -14.42 6.91 10.42
CA GLN A 42 -15.61 7.62 10.04
C GLN A 42 -16.67 6.59 9.69
N ARG A 43 -17.72 6.53 10.51
CA ARG A 43 -18.94 5.80 10.17
C ARG A 43 -19.54 6.42 8.92
N GLN A 44 -19.58 5.66 7.83
CA GLN A 44 -20.34 6.02 6.65
C GLN A 44 -21.82 5.74 6.87
N VAL A 45 -22.64 6.09 5.89
CA VAL A 45 -24.06 5.70 5.86
C VAL A 45 -24.15 4.18 6.02
N ASP A 46 -25.10 3.74 6.85
CA ASP A 46 -25.36 2.31 7.05
C ASP A 46 -25.67 1.63 5.71
N ASP A 47 -25.38 0.34 5.60
CA ASP A 47 -25.69 -0.42 4.39
C ASP A 47 -27.21 -0.55 4.17
N ALA A 48 -27.60 -1.18 3.05
CA ALA A 48 -29.01 -1.39 2.72
C ALA A 48 -29.78 -2.23 3.77
N SER A 49 -29.09 -2.94 4.66
CA SER A 49 -29.65 -3.71 5.78
C SER A 49 -29.60 -2.97 7.11
N GLY A 50 -29.10 -1.73 7.15
CA GLY A 50 -28.98 -0.90 8.35
C GLY A 50 -27.76 -1.22 9.21
N ASN A 51 -26.78 -1.98 8.70
CA ASN A 51 -25.55 -2.24 9.46
C ASN A 51 -24.56 -1.07 9.32
N PRO A 52 -23.91 -0.65 10.43
CA PRO A 52 -22.91 0.40 10.39
C PRO A 52 -21.73 0.04 9.49
N GLN A 53 -21.32 0.99 8.65
CA GLN A 53 -20.21 0.82 7.70
C GLN A 53 -19.00 1.65 8.13
N PHE A 54 -17.85 1.00 8.20
CA PHE A 54 -16.54 1.61 8.35
C PHE A 54 -15.71 1.17 7.15
N VAL A 55 -15.67 2.02 6.13
CA VAL A 55 -14.99 1.72 4.86
C VAL A 55 -13.64 2.44 4.79
N ASP A 56 -12.69 1.73 4.20
CA ASP A 56 -11.39 2.28 3.82
C ASP A 56 -11.56 3.35 2.72
N ASN A 57 -10.56 4.23 2.62
CA ASN A 57 -10.57 5.40 1.76
C ASN A 57 -10.51 5.07 0.25
N TYR A 58 -10.05 3.87 -0.15
CA TYR A 58 -9.92 3.49 -1.57
C TYR A 58 -10.08 1.98 -1.84
N ASP A 59 -10.27 1.66 -3.13
CA ASP A 59 -10.17 0.28 -3.62
C ASP A 59 -8.72 -0.23 -3.63
N GLY A 60 -8.52 -1.52 -3.91
CA GLY A 60 -7.21 -2.16 -3.88
C GLY A 60 -6.15 -1.48 -4.74
N GLU A 61 -6.51 -0.90 -5.89
CA GLU A 61 -5.58 -0.30 -6.85
C GLU A 61 -5.21 1.15 -6.49
N TYR A 62 -6.06 1.86 -5.76
CA TYR A 62 -5.81 3.25 -5.35
C TYR A 62 -5.49 3.40 -3.84
N SER A 63 -5.55 2.31 -3.07
CA SER A 63 -5.10 2.30 -1.68
C SER A 63 -3.59 2.57 -1.58
N ARG A 64 -3.17 3.31 -0.55
CA ARG A 64 -1.75 3.59 -0.26
C ARG A 64 -1.20 2.73 0.86
N ASP A 65 -2.00 1.80 1.37
CA ASP A 65 -1.71 1.07 2.60
C ASP A 65 -0.97 -0.23 2.34
N ILE A 66 -0.08 -0.60 3.27
CA ILE A 66 0.70 -1.85 3.18
C ILE A 66 0.10 -2.99 4.00
N GLU A 67 -0.99 -2.77 4.73
CA GLU A 67 -1.64 -3.83 5.50
C GLU A 67 -2.12 -4.99 4.63
N PRO A 68 -2.11 -6.23 5.14
CA PRO A 68 -2.70 -7.36 4.44
C PRO A 68 -4.20 -7.15 4.23
N GLN A 69 -4.64 -7.34 3.01
CA GLN A 69 -6.06 -7.31 2.65
C GLN A 69 -6.62 -8.74 2.72
N ASP A 70 -7.91 -8.87 3.05
CA ASP A 70 -8.61 -10.15 2.94
C ASP A 70 -8.53 -10.65 1.48
N PRO A 71 -7.89 -11.80 1.20
CA PRO A 71 -7.69 -12.29 -0.16
C PRO A 71 -8.98 -12.72 -0.85
N THR A 72 -10.09 -12.86 -0.11
CA THR A 72 -11.40 -13.19 -0.67
C THR A 72 -12.11 -11.98 -1.28
N GLN A 73 -11.66 -10.75 -0.97
CA GLN A 73 -12.25 -9.52 -1.47
C GLN A 73 -11.85 -9.23 -2.92
N PRO A 74 -12.79 -8.84 -3.80
CA PRO A 74 -12.47 -8.40 -5.16
C PRO A 74 -11.47 -7.25 -5.17
N GLY A 75 -10.43 -7.34 -6.01
CA GLY A 75 -9.38 -6.32 -6.10
C GLY A 75 -8.36 -6.37 -4.95
N SER A 76 -8.43 -7.36 -4.06
CA SER A 76 -7.44 -7.57 -3.01
C SER A 76 -6.08 -7.96 -3.57
N HIS A 77 -5.04 -7.40 -2.98
CA HIS A 77 -3.65 -7.77 -3.22
C HIS A 77 -3.06 -8.64 -2.11
N GLY A 78 -3.91 -9.12 -1.19
CA GLY A 78 -3.49 -9.97 -0.07
C GLY A 78 -2.39 -9.31 0.76
N SER A 79 -1.35 -10.08 1.10
CA SER A 79 -0.19 -9.58 1.86
C SER A 79 0.95 -9.04 0.99
N ARG A 80 0.78 -8.87 -0.33
CA ARG A 80 1.88 -8.58 -1.26
C ARG A 80 2.71 -7.37 -0.84
N PHE A 81 2.06 -6.25 -0.52
CA PHE A 81 2.75 -5.00 -0.15
C PHE A 81 3.48 -5.09 1.19
N LEU A 82 2.94 -5.85 2.16
CA LEU A 82 3.65 -6.17 3.39
C LEU A 82 4.90 -7.01 3.11
N THR A 83 4.76 -8.08 2.32
CA THR A 83 5.87 -8.97 1.97
C THR A 83 6.96 -8.26 1.17
N TRP A 84 6.59 -7.37 0.26
CA TRP A 84 7.55 -6.54 -0.48
C TRP A 84 8.25 -5.54 0.45
N THR A 85 7.51 -4.90 1.37
CA THR A 85 8.08 -4.03 2.39
C THR A 85 9.14 -4.76 3.23
N GLN A 86 8.87 -5.99 3.65
CA GLN A 86 9.84 -6.79 4.41
C GLN A 86 11.13 -7.03 3.62
N GLN A 87 11.02 -7.35 2.32
CA GLN A 87 12.17 -7.56 1.44
C GLN A 87 12.98 -6.27 1.26
N TYR A 88 12.32 -5.15 0.98
CA TYR A 88 12.98 -3.86 0.85
C TYR A 88 13.67 -3.43 2.14
N VAL A 89 12.99 -3.49 3.29
CA VAL A 89 13.57 -3.14 4.59
C VAL A 89 14.76 -4.03 4.92
N SER A 90 14.69 -5.33 4.64
CA SER A 90 15.78 -6.26 4.87
C SER A 90 17.02 -5.88 4.05
N ALA A 91 16.86 -5.69 2.73
CA ALA A 91 17.96 -5.30 1.85
C ALA A 91 18.52 -3.91 2.18
N TYR A 92 17.65 -2.94 2.46
CA TYR A 92 18.01 -1.57 2.80
C TYR A 92 18.88 -1.52 4.06
N LYS A 93 18.45 -2.20 5.13
CA LYS A 93 19.21 -2.26 6.39
C LYS A 93 20.53 -3.02 6.25
N ALA A 94 20.60 -3.96 5.31
CA ALA A 94 21.79 -4.75 5.03
C ALA A 94 22.75 -4.09 4.02
N TYR A 95 22.45 -2.87 3.53
CA TYR A 95 23.22 -2.21 2.46
C TYR A 95 23.37 -3.08 1.20
N GLN A 96 22.33 -3.84 0.87
CA GLN A 96 22.30 -4.71 -0.31
C GLN A 96 21.68 -3.99 -1.51
N ALA A 97 21.87 -4.57 -2.69
CA ALA A 97 21.17 -4.11 -3.89
C ALA A 97 19.65 -4.17 -3.70
N ILE A 98 18.94 -3.24 -4.35
CA ILE A 98 17.47 -3.20 -4.29
C ILE A 98 16.87 -4.51 -4.84
N PRO A 99 15.93 -5.15 -4.10
CA PRO A 99 15.19 -6.29 -4.62
C PRO A 99 14.43 -5.95 -5.91
N VAL A 100 14.47 -6.86 -6.89
CA VAL A 100 13.82 -6.72 -8.20
C VAL A 100 12.62 -7.66 -8.31
N GLY A 101 11.72 -7.39 -9.25
CA GLY A 101 10.53 -8.24 -9.49
C GLY A 101 9.44 -8.12 -8.42
N LEU A 102 9.49 -7.07 -7.59
CA LEU A 102 8.46 -6.77 -6.59
C LEU A 102 7.34 -5.90 -7.18
N THR A 103 6.81 -6.37 -8.32
CA THR A 103 5.74 -5.78 -9.12
C THR A 103 4.98 -6.90 -9.85
N GLY A 104 3.80 -6.62 -10.39
CA GLY A 104 2.96 -7.57 -11.12
C GLY A 104 2.02 -8.34 -10.19
N TYR A 105 0.71 -8.17 -10.39
CA TYR A 105 -0.34 -8.92 -9.70
C TYR A 105 -1.66 -8.97 -10.46
#